data_AF-A0A9E1TMV2-F1
#
_entry.id   AF-A0A9E1TMV2-F1
#
_cell.length_a   1.000
_cell.length_b   1.000
_cell.length_c   1.000
_cell.angle_alpha   90.00
_cell.angle_beta   90.00
_cell.angle_gamma   90.00
#
_symmetry.space_group_name_H-M   'P 1'
#
loop_
_entity.id
_entity.type
_entity.pdbx_description
1 polymer ?
#
loop_
_entity_poly.entity_id
_entity_poly.type
_entity_poly.pdbx_seq_one_letter_code
_entity_poly.pdbx_strand_id
1 'polypeptide(L)'
;MSLPSGVPVSEPVSGPVSGPVSGQVASHRETVIIGSGPAGLTAAIYAARANLAPLVIEGEPSSNSDQPGGQLMLTTEVENFPGFPEGVMGPQLMGDMRAQAARFGAEIVTAKVSRVDFAERPFRVWIGDPDAAEPTHT
;
A
#
# COMPACT_ATOMS: atom_id res chain seq x y z
N MET A 1 -6.55 15.88 -59.82
CA MET A 1 -5.96 16.13 -58.50
C MET A 1 -6.15 14.84 -57.70
N SER A 2 -5.18 13.92 -57.80
CA SER A 2 -5.29 12.54 -57.31
C SER A 2 -4.87 12.44 -55.85
N LEU A 3 -5.66 11.72 -55.05
CA LEU A 3 -5.29 11.31 -53.70
C LEU A 3 -4.28 10.16 -53.78
N PRO A 4 -3.18 10.17 -53.00
CA PRO A 4 -2.31 9.01 -52.88
C PRO A 4 -2.87 7.99 -51.87
N SER A 5 -2.86 6.75 -52.33
CA SER A 5 -3.24 5.49 -51.68
C SER A 5 -2.17 4.98 -50.71
N GLY A 6 -2.61 4.42 -49.58
CA GLY A 6 -1.95 3.28 -48.92
C GLY A 6 -0.95 3.62 -47.80
N VAL A 7 -1.46 3.83 -46.59
CA VAL A 7 -0.67 3.65 -45.35
C VAL A 7 -0.79 2.17 -44.92
N PRO A 8 0.31 1.45 -44.65
CA PRO A 8 0.22 0.07 -44.20
C PRO A 8 -0.31 0.01 -42.76
N VAL A 9 -1.31 -0.84 -42.52
CA VAL A 9 -1.80 -1.17 -41.18
C VAL A 9 -0.72 -2.00 -40.48
N SER A 10 -0.09 -1.44 -39.44
CA SER A 10 0.87 -2.15 -38.61
C SER A 10 0.16 -3.24 -37.80
N GLU A 11 0.68 -4.47 -37.85
CA GLU A 11 0.21 -5.60 -37.05
C GLU A 11 0.24 -5.28 -35.53
N PRO A 12 -0.66 -5.86 -34.73
CA PRO A 12 -0.61 -5.68 -33.28
C PRO A 12 0.67 -6.33 -32.73
N VAL A 13 1.54 -5.51 -32.16
CA VAL A 13 2.67 -5.98 -31.33
C VAL A 13 2.07 -6.84 -30.22
N SER A 14 2.29 -8.15 -30.32
CA SER A 14 2.00 -9.08 -29.24
C SER A 14 2.93 -8.76 -28.08
N GLY A 15 2.43 -7.96 -27.12
CA GLY A 15 3.12 -7.75 -25.86
C GLY A 15 3.31 -9.09 -25.13
N PRO A 16 4.33 -9.23 -24.28
CA PRO A 16 4.54 -10.47 -23.55
C PRO A 16 3.29 -10.77 -22.72
N VAL A 17 2.67 -11.91 -23.00
CA VAL A 17 1.65 -12.52 -22.16
C VAL A 17 2.36 -12.90 -20.86
N SER A 18 2.13 -12.14 -19.79
CA SER A 18 2.69 -12.44 -18.47
C SER A 18 2.10 -13.76 -17.96
N GLY A 19 2.81 -14.85 -18.24
CA GLY A 19 2.65 -16.11 -17.51
C GLY A 19 3.10 -15.97 -16.06
N PRO A 20 2.76 -16.92 -15.18
CA PRO A 20 3.17 -16.88 -13.78
C PRO A 20 4.70 -16.93 -13.70
N VAL A 21 5.29 -15.88 -13.10
CA VAL A 21 6.73 -15.85 -12.79
C VAL A 21 6.98 -16.80 -11.64
N SER A 22 7.50 -17.98 -11.97
CA SER A 22 8.02 -18.93 -10.99
C SER A 22 9.33 -18.38 -10.41
N GLY A 23 9.40 -18.30 -9.07
CA GLY A 23 10.63 -17.92 -8.35
C GLY A 23 10.66 -16.52 -7.74
N GLN A 24 9.53 -15.97 -7.29
CA GLN A 24 9.52 -14.70 -6.58
C GLN A 24 10.16 -14.88 -5.19
N VAL A 25 11.45 -14.54 -5.07
CA VAL A 25 12.16 -14.51 -3.79
C VAL A 25 11.50 -13.44 -2.92
N ALA A 26 11.17 -13.78 -1.68
CA ALA A 26 10.56 -12.85 -0.74
C ALA A 26 11.35 -11.54 -0.66
N SER A 27 10.66 -10.40 -0.72
CA SER A 27 11.31 -9.09 -0.68
C SER A 27 11.63 -8.72 0.77
N HIS A 28 12.92 -8.57 1.08
CA HIS A 28 13.35 -8.19 2.43
C HIS A 28 13.00 -6.73 2.75
N ARG A 29 12.44 -6.49 3.94
CA ARG A 29 12.06 -5.16 4.44
C ARG A 29 12.58 -4.97 5.87
N GLU A 30 13.33 -3.89 6.08
CA GLU A 30 13.79 -3.50 7.42
C GLU A 30 12.63 -3.19 8.38
N THR A 31 11.50 -2.71 7.84
CA THR A 31 10.31 -2.38 8.62
C THR A 31 9.05 -2.58 7.78
N VAL A 32 8.13 -3.41 8.29
CA VAL A 32 6.78 -3.59 7.73
C VAL A 32 5.76 -3.12 8.77
N ILE A 33 4.83 -2.27 8.33
CA ILE A 33 3.72 -1.73 9.12
C ILE A 33 2.43 -2.27 8.51
N ILE A 34 1.67 -3.01 9.31
CA ILE A 34 0.40 -3.60 8.89
C ILE A 34 -0.72 -2.71 9.44
N GLY A 35 -1.44 -2.04 8.54
CA GLY A 35 -2.53 -1.12 8.87
C GLY A 35 -2.18 0.35 8.61
N SER A 36 -3.18 1.11 8.19
CA SER A 36 -3.06 2.49 7.69
C SER A 36 -3.92 3.51 8.43
N GLY A 37 -4.38 3.17 9.63
CA GLY A 37 -4.97 4.16 10.55
C GLY A 37 -3.93 5.16 11.07
N PRO A 38 -4.33 6.07 11.98
CA PRO A 38 -3.44 7.07 12.55
C PRO A 38 -2.17 6.49 13.16
N ALA A 39 -2.28 5.34 13.85
CA ALA A 39 -1.13 4.67 14.47
C ALA A 39 -0.11 4.19 13.43
N GLY A 40 -0.57 3.48 12.39
CA GLY A 40 0.30 2.94 11.34
C GLY A 40 0.98 4.05 10.53
N LEU A 41 0.23 5.08 10.14
CA LEU A 41 0.78 6.21 9.41
C LEU A 41 1.75 7.04 10.26
N THR A 42 1.49 7.22 11.55
CA THR A 42 2.44 7.87 12.46
C THR A 42 3.73 7.06 12.57
N ALA A 43 3.65 5.74 12.76
CA ALA A 43 4.81 4.86 12.78
C ALA A 43 5.61 4.96 11.47
N ALA A 44 4.92 4.99 10.32
CA ALA A 44 5.52 5.12 9.01
C ALA A 44 6.27 6.45 8.83
N ILE A 45 5.68 7.56 9.26
CA ILE A 45 6.33 8.88 9.24
C ILE A 45 7.66 8.83 9.99
N TYR A 46 7.68 8.26 11.20
CA TYR A 46 8.90 8.21 12.01
C TYR A 46 9.94 7.24 11.44
N ALA A 47 9.54 6.04 11.02
CA ALA A 47 10.44 5.07 10.41
C ALA A 47 11.06 5.59 9.10
N ALA A 48 10.25 6.26 8.27
CA ALA A 48 10.72 6.87 7.02
C ALA A 48 11.73 8.00 7.29
N ARG A 49 11.45 8.87 8.27
CA ARG A 49 12.39 9.92 8.70
C ARG A 49 13.69 9.38 9.29
N ALA A 50 13.67 8.15 9.82
CA ALA A 50 14.86 7.44 10.28
C ALA A 50 15.60 6.69 9.15
N ASN A 51 15.21 6.90 7.88
CA ASN A 51 15.76 6.23 6.70
C ASN A 51 15.60 4.70 6.70
N LEU A 52 14.55 4.15 7.33
CA LEU A 52 14.28 2.70 7.36
C LEU A 52 13.44 2.21 6.18
N ALA A 53 13.06 3.10 5.25
CA ALA A 53 12.24 2.80 4.07
C ALA A 53 11.03 1.87 4.38
N PRO A 54 10.14 2.27 5.33
CA PRO A 54 9.09 1.38 5.81
C PRO A 54 8.09 1.05 4.72
N LEU A 55 7.66 -0.22 4.68
CA LEU A 55 6.53 -0.68 3.87
C LEU A 55 5.25 -0.64 4.72
N VAL A 56 4.25 0.13 4.31
CA VAL A 56 2.91 0.15 4.90
C VAL A 56 1.97 -0.67 4.04
N ILE A 57 1.40 -1.73 4.61
CA ILE A 57 0.36 -2.54 3.98
C ILE A 57 -0.98 -2.01 4.49
N GLU A 58 -1.68 -1.25 3.64
CA GLU A 58 -2.78 -0.38 4.10
C GLU A 58 -4.15 -1.06 4.21
N GLY A 59 -4.26 -2.32 3.84
CA GLY A 59 -5.52 -3.05 3.73
C GLY A 59 -6.14 -2.92 2.34
N GLU A 60 -7.14 -3.76 2.08
CA GLU A 60 -7.99 -3.69 0.88
C GLU A 60 -9.36 -3.15 1.26
N PRO A 61 -10.06 -2.41 0.37
CA PRO A 61 -11.40 -1.91 0.67
C PRO A 61 -12.37 -3.05 1.01
N SER A 62 -12.86 -3.05 2.24
CA SER A 62 -13.95 -3.91 2.73
C SER A 62 -15.03 -3.06 3.39
N SER A 63 -16.25 -3.59 3.49
CA SER A 63 -17.42 -2.87 4.00
C SER A 63 -17.51 -2.77 5.53
N ASN A 64 -16.55 -3.32 6.27
CA ASN A 64 -16.73 -3.65 7.69
C ASN A 64 -15.58 -3.21 8.62
N SER A 65 -14.31 -3.24 8.19
CA SER A 65 -13.20 -2.80 9.07
C SER A 65 -11.87 -2.56 8.36
N ASP A 66 -11.62 -3.26 7.27
CA ASP A 66 -10.37 -3.14 6.53
C ASP A 66 -10.60 -2.09 5.46
N GLN A 67 -10.28 -0.83 5.73
CA GLN A 67 -10.27 0.22 4.74
C GLN A 67 -8.97 1.02 4.91
N PRO A 68 -8.28 1.36 3.81
CA PRO A 68 -7.16 2.29 3.85
C PRO A 68 -7.55 3.59 4.57
N GLY A 69 -6.81 3.95 5.63
CA GLY A 69 -7.12 5.08 6.51
C GLY A 69 -7.84 4.70 7.82
N GLY A 70 -8.32 3.46 7.97
CA GLY A 70 -8.96 2.97 9.18
C GLY A 70 -10.30 3.65 9.51
N GLN A 71 -10.72 3.57 10.77
CA GLN A 71 -12.06 3.99 11.20
C GLN A 71 -12.38 5.48 11.00
N LEU A 72 -11.35 6.35 10.92
CA LEU A 72 -11.58 7.77 10.63
C LEU A 72 -12.12 8.02 9.22
N MET A 73 -12.03 7.05 8.33
CA MET A 73 -12.68 7.13 7.01
C MET A 73 -14.21 7.05 7.08
N LEU A 74 -14.76 6.56 8.20
CA LEU A 74 -16.19 6.33 8.38
C LEU A 74 -16.90 7.46 9.14
N THR A 75 -16.14 8.41 9.71
CA THR A 75 -16.69 9.60 10.37
C THR A 75 -16.61 10.82 9.45
N THR A 76 -17.50 11.78 9.64
CA THR A 76 -17.47 13.05 8.91
C THR A 76 -16.47 14.00 9.53
N GLU A 77 -16.60 14.28 10.83
CA GLU A 77 -15.88 15.36 11.52
C GLU A 77 -15.11 14.83 12.74
N VAL A 78 -13.93 15.39 12.96
CA VAL A 78 -13.02 15.08 14.06
C VAL A 78 -12.64 16.40 14.73
N GLU A 79 -13.16 16.62 15.94
CA GLU A 79 -12.96 17.88 16.69
C GLU A 79 -11.90 17.76 17.80
N ASN A 80 -11.46 16.53 18.10
CA ASN A 80 -10.61 16.22 19.24
C ASN A 80 -9.19 15.76 18.84
N PHE A 81 -8.81 15.90 17.58
CA PHE A 81 -7.44 15.67 17.13
C PHE A 81 -6.63 16.97 17.25
N PRO A 82 -5.54 17.00 18.04
CA PRO A 82 -4.80 18.23 18.29
C PRO A 82 -4.16 18.78 17.00
N GLY A 83 -4.17 20.10 16.85
CA GLY A 83 -3.66 20.80 15.66
C GLY A 83 -4.77 21.30 14.70
N PHE A 84 -6.01 20.91 14.94
CA PHE A 84 -7.18 21.34 14.16
C PHE A 84 -8.20 22.05 15.08
N PRO A 85 -7.99 23.36 15.39
CA PRO A 85 -8.85 24.08 16.33
C PRO A 85 -10.30 24.22 15.86
N GLU A 86 -10.52 24.22 14.54
CA GLU A 86 -11.85 24.28 13.91
C GLU A 86 -12.35 22.88 13.48
N GLY A 87 -11.74 21.81 13.98
CA GLY A 87 -11.99 20.45 13.52
C GLY A 87 -11.41 20.15 12.14
N VAL A 88 -11.54 18.88 11.72
CA VAL A 88 -11.11 18.40 10.40
C VAL A 88 -11.99 17.23 9.96
N MET A 89 -12.16 17.05 8.65
CA MET A 89 -12.85 15.87 8.17
C MET A 89 -12.01 14.61 8.36
N GLY A 90 -12.62 13.50 8.80
CA GLY A 90 -11.93 12.22 9.01
C GLY A 90 -11.13 11.75 7.79
N PRO A 91 -11.74 11.67 6.59
CA PRO A 91 -11.02 11.34 5.35
C PRO A 91 -9.91 12.32 4.98
N GLN A 92 -10.08 13.61 5.28
CA GLN A 92 -9.05 14.61 5.02
C GLN A 92 -7.84 14.38 5.93
N LEU A 93 -8.05 14.22 7.24
CA LEU A 93 -7.00 13.94 8.20
C LEU A 93 -6.18 12.70 7.79
N MET A 94 -6.86 11.62 7.40
CA MET A 94 -6.17 10.40 6.96
C MET A 94 -5.41 10.58 5.64
N GLY A 95 -5.98 11.33 4.69
CA GLY A 95 -5.30 11.70 3.45
C GLY A 95 -4.03 12.49 3.68
N ASP A 96 -4.07 13.47 4.59
CA ASP A 96 -2.93 14.31 4.95
C ASP A 96 -1.83 13.50 5.64
N MET A 97 -2.20 12.61 6.58
CA MET A 97 -1.24 11.70 7.23
C MET A 97 -0.59 10.74 6.22
N ARG A 98 -1.37 10.20 5.28
CA ARG A 98 -0.87 9.28 4.24
C ARG A 98 0.11 10.00 3.31
N ALA A 99 -0.23 11.21 2.88
CA ALA A 99 0.65 12.05 2.07
C ALA A 99 1.94 12.42 2.81
N GLN A 100 1.86 12.70 4.13
CA GLN A 100 3.04 12.97 4.95
C GLN A 100 3.97 11.75 5.05
N ALA A 101 3.43 10.55 5.27
CA ALA A 101 4.22 9.32 5.30
C ALA A 101 4.94 9.09 3.96
N ALA A 102 4.21 9.17 2.84
CA ALA A 102 4.78 9.00 1.50
C ALA A 102 5.85 10.04 1.18
N ARG A 103 5.63 11.31 1.57
CA ARG A 103 6.62 12.40 1.39
C ARG A 103 7.96 12.12 2.05
N PHE A 104 7.99 11.42 3.19
CA PHE A 104 9.23 11.06 3.87
C PHE A 104 9.86 9.75 3.38
N GLY A 105 9.24 9.06 2.42
CA GLY A 105 9.78 7.84 1.81
C GLY A 105 9.17 6.55 2.33
N ALA A 106 8.00 6.58 2.98
CA ALA A 106 7.23 5.36 3.23
C ALA A 106 6.66 4.81 1.91
N GLU A 107 6.86 3.54 1.63
CA GLU A 107 6.17 2.83 0.56
C GLU A 107 4.81 2.36 1.08
N ILE A 108 3.73 2.61 0.34
CA ILE A 108 2.37 2.27 0.77
C ILE A 108 1.75 1.37 -0.30
N VAL A 109 1.34 0.17 0.09
CA VAL A 109 0.72 -0.82 -0.80
C VAL A 109 -0.69 -1.16 -0.34
N THR A 110 -1.64 -1.01 -1.25
CA THR A 110 -3.04 -1.40 -1.05
C THR A 110 -3.16 -2.91 -1.22
N ALA A 111 -3.00 -3.64 -0.13
CA ALA A 111 -3.13 -5.09 -0.10
C ALA A 111 -3.52 -5.55 1.31
N LYS A 112 -4.01 -6.79 1.43
CA LYS A 112 -4.34 -7.40 2.71
C LYS A 112 -3.29 -8.44 3.13
N VAL A 113 -2.77 -8.31 4.35
CA VAL A 113 -1.96 -9.36 4.98
C VAL A 113 -2.85 -10.54 5.34
N SER A 114 -2.50 -11.72 4.87
CA SER A 114 -3.25 -12.95 5.08
C SER A 114 -2.64 -13.84 6.17
N ARG A 115 -1.32 -13.81 6.33
CA ARG A 115 -0.60 -14.57 7.34
C ARG A 115 0.68 -13.87 7.78
N VAL A 116 1.02 -14.05 9.05
CA VAL A 116 2.30 -13.63 9.64
C VAL A 116 2.89 -14.80 10.42
N ASP A 117 4.20 -14.94 10.37
CA ASP A 117 4.97 -15.88 11.18
C ASP A 117 6.03 -15.13 11.97
N PHE A 118 5.93 -15.22 13.30
CA PHE A 118 6.80 -14.56 14.27
C PHE A 118 7.73 -15.53 15.00
N ALA A 119 7.76 -16.82 14.61
CA ALA A 119 8.55 -17.84 15.30
C ALA A 119 10.05 -17.62 15.14
N GLU A 120 10.49 -17.15 13.97
CA GLU A 120 11.90 -16.90 13.64
C GLU A 120 12.09 -15.52 13.01
N ARG A 121 13.34 -15.04 13.00
CA ARG A 121 13.73 -13.79 12.34
C ARG A 121 14.60 -14.08 11.11
N PRO A 122 14.45 -13.34 10.00
CA PRO A 122 13.48 -12.26 9.78
C PRO A 122 12.02 -12.75 9.78
N PHE A 123 11.09 -11.93 10.27
CA PHE A 123 9.68 -12.29 10.39
C PHE A 123 9.07 -12.45 9.01
N ARG A 124 8.14 -13.37 8.82
CA ARG A 124 7.62 -13.69 7.49
C ARG A 124 6.20 -13.19 7.35
N VAL A 125 5.91 -12.51 6.24
CA VAL A 125 4.60 -11.87 5.97
C VAL A 125 4.09 -12.30 4.60
N TRP A 126 2.83 -12.73 4.55
CA TRP A 126 2.13 -13.12 3.33
C TRP A 126 1.02 -12.12 3.01
N ILE A 127 0.93 -11.78 1.73
CA ILE A 127 -0.12 -10.98 1.14
C ILE A 127 -0.87 -11.84 0.13
N GLY A 128 -2.22 -11.83 0.16
CA GLY A 128 -3.04 -12.64 -0.73
C GLY A 128 -3.26 -14.06 -0.21
N ASP A 129 -2.74 -15.08 -0.91
CA ASP A 129 -2.96 -16.49 -0.57
C ASP A 129 -2.29 -16.87 0.78
N PRO A 130 -3.06 -17.22 1.84
CA PRO A 130 -2.49 -17.61 3.12
C PRO A 130 -1.75 -18.96 3.08
N ASP A 131 -2.09 -19.84 2.13
CA ASP A 131 -1.53 -21.18 1.99
C ASP A 131 -0.30 -21.20 1.07
N ALA A 132 0.10 -20.04 0.54
CA ALA A 132 1.32 -19.91 -0.24
C ALA A 132 2.55 -20.37 0.57
N ALA A 133 3.37 -21.21 -0.06
CA ALA A 133 4.53 -21.82 0.58
C ALA A 133 5.58 -20.78 0.99
N GLU A 134 5.85 -19.79 0.13
CA GLU A 134 6.86 -18.76 0.34
C GLU A 134 6.25 -17.43 0.78
N PRO A 135 6.87 -16.69 1.71
CA PRO A 135 6.38 -15.38 2.12
C PRO A 135 6.54 -14.33 1.02
N THR A 136 5.66 -13.33 1.05
CA THR A 136 5.76 -12.15 0.17
C THR A 136 6.89 -11.23 0.65
N HIS A 137 7.00 -11.04 1.97
CA HIS A 137 8.03 -10.21 2.61
C HIS A 137 8.67 -10.93 3.79
N THR A 138 9.95 -10.60 4.01
CA THR A 138 10.75 -11.02 5.19
C THR A 138 11.35 -9.81 5.88
#